data_AF-A0A545W9B1-F1
#
_entry.id   AF-A0A545W9B1-F1
#
_cell.length_a   1.000
_cell.length_b   1.000
_cell.length_c   1.000
_cell.angle_alpha   90.00
_cell.angle_beta   90.00
_cell.angle_gamma   90.00
#
_symmetry.space_group_name_H-M   'P 1'
#
loop_
_entity.id
_entity.type
_entity.pdbx_description
1 polymer ?
#
loop_
_entity_poly.entity_id
_entity_poly.type
_entity_poly.pdbx_seq_one_letter_code
_entity_poly.pdbx_strand_id
1 'polypeptide(L)'
;MPPGLRYVRGIDTALLKALFWEADKCLTVMDILSTLRHTLSPSYIRRLDKLCILLNSLRSAMLVVGDIFPLHTESIDLYLNHLDMSLPSISKTLDDIQLRCAHGNFYGNADWDRLMYAMSRGDRVRLELFGRLTLYYEFFDMLYLAMTQDPGFDSSMAEDLRVRIMDLRETCGITIPRDLSTIFVPFNNLPAAYVRRQDDSQPHWAVETVDRKPNTATPFDTECSSTSYGPFREWNMMGIPDRSKLLFRRSFDDDEISLVVFLNSRNRLPYALLRTTSNSHPHFKCRPLSEVRIKRSETKLHLSRWSNRQETFVHWAILNFHFFEELVVIQCTLLALKAQTSLLSKALSHDESVIRDDSKIWVKDIIESGVRHKLIIYRDDLTGTKRLYACVAKGERLQAYAPAWTIFFSDRRARPQLQCINDFGLIIHNPSLYTFGNRYTTPRHNPQHFQVTFMNSGDNRQLKYLLEESFKALQRAQD
;
A
#
# COMPACT_ATOMS: atom_id res chain seq x y z
N MET A 1 31.01 -2.41 3.03
CA MET A 1 29.66 -3.03 3.00
C MET A 1 29.25 -3.33 4.44
N PRO A 2 27.99 -3.12 4.85
CA PRO A 2 27.57 -3.51 6.20
C PRO A 2 27.56 -5.05 6.31
N PRO A 3 28.06 -5.61 7.42
CA PRO A 3 28.01 -7.05 7.67
C PRO A 3 26.55 -7.49 7.88
N GLY A 4 26.11 -8.53 7.16
CA GLY A 4 24.77 -9.13 7.31
C GLY A 4 23.94 -9.26 6.04
N LEU A 5 24.44 -8.80 4.88
CA LEU A 5 23.77 -8.99 3.60
C LEU A 5 24.17 -10.33 2.97
N ARG A 6 23.24 -11.29 2.89
CA ARG A 6 23.45 -12.55 2.19
C ARG A 6 23.06 -12.39 0.72
N TYR A 7 23.98 -12.73 -0.18
CA TYR A 7 23.70 -12.87 -1.60
C TYR A 7 23.02 -14.22 -1.81
N VAL A 8 21.81 -14.24 -2.38
CA VAL A 8 21.12 -15.50 -2.69
C VAL A 8 21.54 -15.93 -4.09
N ARG A 9 22.60 -16.74 -4.14
CA ARG A 9 23.21 -17.26 -5.35
C ARG A 9 22.36 -18.45 -5.85
N GLY A 10 21.84 -18.37 -7.07
CA GLY A 10 21.21 -19.52 -7.76
C GLY A 10 19.69 -19.57 -7.82
N ILE A 11 18.96 -18.53 -7.39
CA ILE A 11 17.50 -18.50 -7.55
C ILE A 11 17.15 -18.05 -8.97
N ASP A 12 16.35 -18.85 -9.66
CA ASP A 12 15.85 -18.53 -10.99
C ASP A 12 14.91 -17.32 -10.92
N THR A 13 15.37 -16.20 -11.50
CA THR A 13 14.57 -14.96 -11.59
C THR A 13 13.55 -15.01 -12.73
N ALA A 14 13.57 -16.06 -13.57
CA ALA A 14 12.73 -16.17 -14.75
C ALA A 14 11.25 -16.22 -14.39
N LEU A 15 10.84 -16.98 -13.37
CA LEU A 15 9.44 -17.04 -12.93
C LEU A 15 8.93 -15.72 -12.38
N LEU A 16 9.77 -14.97 -11.65
CA LEU A 16 9.40 -13.64 -11.19
C LEU A 16 9.28 -12.69 -12.39
N LYS A 17 10.23 -12.71 -13.33
CA LYS A 17 10.13 -11.91 -14.57
C LYS A 17 8.87 -12.28 -15.37
N ALA A 18 8.54 -13.56 -15.47
CA ALA A 18 7.33 -14.06 -16.11
C ALA A 18 6.06 -13.55 -15.40
N LEU A 19 6.04 -13.50 -14.06
CA LEU A 19 4.92 -12.91 -13.31
C LEU A 19 4.65 -11.46 -13.73
N PHE A 20 5.68 -10.62 -13.81
CA PHE A 20 5.53 -9.23 -14.26
C PHE A 20 5.17 -9.13 -15.74
N TRP A 21 5.67 -10.04 -16.57
CA TRP A 21 5.32 -10.09 -17.98
C TRP A 21 3.86 -10.48 -18.22
N GLU A 22 3.34 -11.47 -17.50
CA GLU A 22 1.92 -11.85 -17.60
C GLU A 22 1.01 -10.76 -17.02
N ALA A 23 1.46 -10.04 -15.98
CA ALA A 23 0.77 -8.86 -15.46
C ALA A 23 0.66 -7.73 -16.49
N ASP A 24 1.72 -7.48 -17.26
CA ASP A 24 1.72 -6.52 -18.36
C ASP A 24 0.86 -7.01 -19.56
N LYS A 25 0.89 -8.32 -19.83
CA LYS A 25 0.01 -8.93 -20.85
C LYS A 25 -1.47 -8.72 -20.55
N CYS A 26 -1.88 -8.67 -19.27
CA CYS A 26 -3.24 -8.29 -18.90
C CYS A 26 -3.62 -6.89 -19.42
N LEU A 27 -2.73 -5.90 -19.36
CA LEU A 27 -2.98 -4.56 -19.93
C LEU A 27 -3.16 -4.64 -21.44
N THR A 28 -2.26 -5.34 -22.12
CA THR A 28 -2.35 -5.53 -23.58
C THR A 28 -3.69 -6.17 -23.98
N VAL A 29 -4.14 -7.19 -23.22
CA VAL A 29 -5.46 -7.82 -23.44
C VAL A 29 -6.60 -6.84 -23.18
N MET A 30 -6.52 -6.04 -22.12
CA MET A 30 -7.53 -5.02 -21.82
C MET A 30 -7.63 -3.96 -22.92
N ASP A 31 -6.51 -3.52 -23.49
CA ASP A 31 -6.49 -2.56 -24.60
C ASP A 31 -7.16 -3.14 -25.84
N ILE A 32 -6.81 -4.39 -26.19
CA ILE A 32 -7.43 -5.12 -27.30
C ILE A 32 -8.94 -5.25 -27.08
N LEU A 33 -9.37 -5.68 -25.89
CA LEU A 33 -10.78 -5.82 -25.54
C LEU A 33 -11.52 -4.48 -25.58
N SER A 34 -10.87 -3.39 -25.19
CA SER A 34 -11.46 -2.04 -25.20
C SER A 34 -11.80 -1.58 -26.63
N THR A 35 -11.10 -2.06 -27.65
CA THR A 35 -11.46 -1.78 -29.07
C THR A 35 -12.84 -2.31 -29.45
N LEU A 36 -13.32 -3.37 -28.78
CA LEU A 36 -14.63 -3.98 -29.02
C LEU A 36 -15.78 -3.10 -28.52
N ARG A 37 -15.50 -2.10 -27.67
CA ARG A 37 -16.52 -1.27 -27.03
C ARG A 37 -17.44 -0.56 -28.04
N HIS A 38 -16.90 -0.19 -29.21
CA HIS A 38 -17.65 0.52 -30.24
C HIS A 38 -18.59 -0.38 -31.05
N THR A 39 -18.41 -1.70 -31.02
CA THR A 39 -19.20 -2.66 -31.82
C THR A 39 -20.25 -3.40 -31.00
N LEU A 40 -20.20 -3.28 -29.67
CA LEU A 40 -21.07 -4.00 -28.75
C LEU A 40 -22.28 -3.17 -28.31
N SER A 41 -23.39 -3.87 -28.03
CA SER A 41 -24.58 -3.25 -27.42
C SER A 41 -24.34 -2.89 -25.95
N PRO A 42 -25.13 -1.96 -25.34
CA PRO A 42 -24.91 -1.48 -23.97
C PRO A 42 -24.89 -2.57 -22.89
N SER A 43 -25.62 -3.66 -23.07
CA SER A 43 -25.62 -4.80 -22.14
C SER A 43 -24.32 -5.61 -22.20
N TYR A 44 -23.73 -5.74 -23.38
CA TYR A 44 -22.45 -6.40 -23.62
C TYR A 44 -21.28 -5.52 -23.18
N ILE A 45 -21.37 -4.19 -23.38
CA ILE A 45 -20.38 -3.23 -22.85
C ILE A 45 -20.24 -3.39 -21.33
N ARG A 46 -21.34 -3.51 -20.58
CA ARG A 46 -21.27 -3.77 -19.13
C ARG A 46 -20.57 -5.08 -18.77
N ARG A 47 -20.65 -6.11 -19.62
CA ARG A 47 -19.94 -7.38 -19.43
C ARG A 47 -18.45 -7.24 -19.75
N LEU A 48 -18.13 -6.52 -20.83
CA LEU A 48 -16.76 -6.14 -21.19
C LEU A 48 -16.08 -5.36 -20.05
N ASP A 49 -16.76 -4.33 -19.52
CA ASP A 49 -16.23 -3.52 -18.43
C ASP A 49 -15.92 -4.38 -17.18
N LYS A 50 -16.80 -5.34 -16.85
CA LYS A 50 -16.55 -6.32 -15.77
C LYS A 50 -15.33 -7.20 -16.04
N LEU A 51 -15.14 -7.63 -17.28
CA LEU A 51 -13.99 -8.45 -17.68
C LEU A 51 -12.69 -7.65 -17.54
N CYS A 52 -12.68 -6.38 -17.99
CA CYS A 52 -11.53 -5.50 -17.84
C CYS A 52 -11.20 -5.21 -16.36
N ILE A 53 -12.21 -5.00 -15.52
CA ILE A 53 -12.02 -4.85 -14.06
C ILE A 53 -11.37 -6.11 -13.47
N LEU A 54 -11.81 -7.31 -13.88
CA LEU A 54 -11.27 -8.57 -13.40
C LEU A 54 -9.83 -8.80 -13.86
N LEU A 55 -9.50 -8.47 -15.12
CA LEU A 55 -8.13 -8.50 -15.64
C LEU A 55 -7.22 -7.55 -14.87
N ASN A 56 -7.67 -6.33 -14.59
CA ASN A 56 -6.91 -5.38 -13.78
C ASN A 56 -6.71 -5.88 -12.35
N SER A 57 -7.74 -6.50 -11.76
CA SER A 57 -7.65 -7.09 -10.41
C SER A 57 -6.64 -8.25 -10.36
N LEU A 58 -6.64 -9.12 -11.37
CA LEU A 58 -5.66 -10.19 -11.52
C LEU A 58 -4.25 -9.63 -11.70
N ARG A 59 -4.07 -8.62 -12.57
CA ARG A 59 -2.80 -7.90 -12.74
C ARG A 59 -2.28 -7.36 -11.41
N SER A 60 -3.11 -6.60 -10.68
CA SER A 60 -2.71 -6.05 -9.39
C SER A 60 -2.35 -7.12 -8.37
N ALA A 61 -3.11 -8.23 -8.30
CA ALA A 61 -2.80 -9.35 -7.40
C ALA A 61 -1.43 -9.97 -7.71
N MET A 62 -1.10 -10.18 -9.00
CA MET A 62 0.21 -10.67 -9.44
C MET A 62 1.35 -9.70 -9.05
N LEU A 63 1.17 -8.39 -9.29
CA LEU A 63 2.18 -7.38 -8.94
C LEU A 63 2.40 -7.26 -7.43
N VAL A 64 1.33 -7.35 -6.63
CA VAL A 64 1.41 -7.34 -5.17
C VAL A 64 2.24 -8.52 -4.67
N VAL A 65 2.00 -9.73 -5.17
CA VAL A 65 2.81 -10.92 -4.84
C VAL A 65 4.26 -10.72 -5.26
N GLY A 66 4.51 -10.19 -6.46
CA GLY A 66 5.85 -9.88 -6.95
C GLY A 66 6.61 -8.87 -6.09
N ASP A 67 5.90 -7.91 -5.50
CA ASP A 67 6.48 -6.85 -4.65
C ASP A 67 6.90 -7.33 -3.27
N ILE A 68 6.19 -8.32 -2.71
CA ILE A 68 6.50 -8.88 -1.39
C ILE A 68 7.46 -10.07 -1.47
N PHE A 69 7.61 -10.69 -2.64
CA PHE A 69 8.55 -11.78 -2.90
C PHE A 69 9.95 -11.56 -2.31
N PRO A 70 10.57 -10.36 -2.47
CA PRO A 70 11.90 -10.10 -1.95
C PRO A 70 11.99 -10.10 -0.41
N LEU A 71 10.86 -10.06 0.31
CA LEU A 71 10.80 -10.14 1.78
C LEU A 71 10.87 -11.58 2.31
N HIS A 72 10.69 -12.58 1.43
CA HIS A 72 10.56 -13.99 1.77
C HIS A 72 11.73 -14.85 1.24
N THR A 73 12.95 -14.32 1.29
CA THR A 73 14.17 -14.97 0.76
C THR A 73 14.40 -16.40 1.27
N GLU A 74 14.06 -16.70 2.53
CA GLU A 74 14.26 -18.03 3.13
C GLU A 74 13.25 -19.09 2.64
N SER A 75 12.10 -18.69 2.12
CA SER A 75 10.99 -19.58 1.74
C SER A 75 10.60 -19.42 0.26
N ILE A 76 11.48 -18.81 -0.52
CA ILE A 76 11.21 -18.34 -1.87
C ILE A 76 10.89 -19.48 -2.84
N ASP A 77 11.58 -20.61 -2.71
CA ASP A 77 11.39 -21.80 -3.56
C ASP A 77 9.97 -22.38 -3.40
N LEU A 78 9.39 -22.30 -2.20
CA LEU A 78 8.01 -22.73 -1.95
C LEU A 78 7.02 -21.89 -2.77
N TYR A 79 7.27 -20.59 -2.88
CA TYR A 79 6.41 -19.68 -3.63
C TYR A 79 6.67 -19.73 -5.15
N LEU A 80 7.90 -20.03 -5.58
CA LEU A 80 8.21 -20.25 -7.01
C LEU A 80 7.41 -21.41 -7.59
N ASN A 81 7.22 -22.50 -6.83
CA ASN A 81 6.41 -23.64 -7.27
C ASN A 81 4.96 -23.25 -7.57
N HIS A 82 4.39 -22.34 -6.77
CA HIS A 82 3.05 -21.83 -7.01
C HIS A 82 2.96 -20.96 -8.29
N LEU A 83 4.01 -20.22 -8.61
CA LEU A 83 4.09 -19.43 -9.86
C LEU A 83 4.27 -20.32 -11.08
N ASP A 84 5.17 -21.31 -11.03
CA ASP A 84 5.38 -22.25 -12.15
C ASP A 84 4.10 -23.04 -12.48
N MET A 85 3.29 -23.32 -11.45
CA MET A 85 2.00 -23.98 -11.60
C MET A 85 0.96 -23.08 -12.28
N SER A 86 0.81 -21.82 -11.86
CA SER A 86 -0.28 -20.94 -12.30
C SER A 86 0.02 -20.13 -13.57
N LEU A 87 1.24 -19.61 -13.72
CA LEU A 87 1.59 -18.66 -14.78
C LEU A 87 1.38 -19.23 -16.20
N PRO A 88 1.74 -20.47 -16.52
CA PRO A 88 1.51 -21.01 -17.87
C PRO A 88 0.03 -21.08 -18.26
N SER A 89 -0.86 -21.42 -17.32
CA SER A 89 -2.31 -21.47 -17.57
C SER A 89 -2.90 -20.07 -17.79
N ILE A 90 -2.40 -19.09 -17.04
CA ILE A 90 -2.74 -17.67 -17.22
C ILE A 90 -2.27 -17.19 -18.59
N SER A 91 -1.00 -17.43 -18.91
CA SER A 91 -0.37 -17.07 -20.18
C SER A 91 -1.17 -17.61 -21.36
N LYS A 92 -1.51 -18.91 -21.32
CA LYS A 92 -2.35 -19.55 -22.34
C LYS A 92 -3.73 -18.90 -22.46
N THR A 93 -4.37 -18.57 -21.34
CA THR A 93 -5.68 -17.91 -21.33
C THR A 93 -5.60 -16.53 -21.98
N LEU A 94 -4.57 -15.73 -21.64
CA LEU A 94 -4.36 -14.40 -22.21
C LEU A 94 -4.02 -14.47 -23.70
N ASP A 95 -3.13 -15.38 -24.10
CA ASP A 95 -2.76 -15.60 -25.50
C ASP A 95 -3.96 -16.03 -26.34
N ASP A 96 -4.83 -16.90 -25.80
CA ASP A 96 -6.04 -17.32 -26.49
C ASP A 96 -7.03 -16.15 -26.69
N ILE A 97 -7.12 -15.21 -25.74
CA ILE A 97 -7.91 -13.99 -25.92
C ILE A 97 -7.29 -13.14 -27.03
N GLN A 98 -5.98 -12.87 -26.96
CA GLN A 98 -5.29 -12.05 -27.96
C GLN A 98 -5.44 -12.63 -29.36
N LEU A 99 -5.20 -13.93 -29.53
CA LEU A 99 -5.30 -14.63 -30.80
C LEU A 99 -6.71 -14.53 -31.40
N ARG A 100 -7.74 -14.72 -30.57
CA ARG A 100 -9.14 -14.66 -31.02
C ARG A 100 -9.59 -13.24 -31.33
N CYS A 101 -9.09 -12.27 -30.57
CA CYS A 101 -9.34 -10.86 -30.82
C CYS A 101 -8.62 -10.36 -32.07
N ALA A 102 -7.39 -10.82 -32.34
CA ALA A 102 -6.58 -10.41 -33.48
C ALA A 102 -7.06 -11.00 -34.82
N HIS A 103 -7.58 -12.23 -34.82
CA HIS A 103 -8.08 -12.89 -36.04
C HIS A 103 -9.56 -12.66 -36.32
N GLY A 104 -10.30 -12.07 -35.38
CA GLY A 104 -11.70 -11.76 -35.54
C GLY A 104 -11.90 -10.34 -36.08
N ASN A 105 -12.59 -10.20 -37.20
CA ASN A 105 -13.28 -8.94 -37.46
C ASN A 105 -14.54 -8.94 -36.57
N PHE A 106 -14.49 -8.29 -35.41
CA PHE A 106 -15.62 -8.21 -34.49
C PHE A 106 -16.65 -7.24 -35.05
N TYR A 107 -17.79 -7.77 -35.51
CA TYR A 107 -18.89 -7.00 -36.09
C TYR A 107 -20.14 -6.96 -35.18
N GLY A 108 -20.07 -7.48 -33.96
CA GLY A 108 -21.10 -7.25 -32.94
C GLY A 108 -21.19 -8.33 -31.85
N ASN A 109 -22.33 -8.38 -31.17
CA ASN A 109 -22.59 -9.26 -30.03
C ASN A 109 -22.32 -10.77 -30.31
N ALA A 110 -22.57 -11.24 -31.53
CA ALA A 110 -22.35 -12.63 -31.89
C ALA A 110 -20.86 -13.05 -31.83
N ASP A 111 -19.93 -12.10 -32.05
CA ASP A 111 -18.50 -12.35 -31.94
C ASP A 111 -18.05 -12.42 -30.48
N TRP A 112 -18.65 -11.60 -29.62
CA TRP A 112 -18.48 -11.73 -28.18
C TRP A 112 -18.94 -13.11 -27.67
N ASP A 113 -20.14 -13.54 -28.06
CA ASP A 113 -20.64 -14.85 -27.64
C ASP A 113 -19.78 -15.99 -28.20
N ARG A 114 -19.25 -15.85 -29.43
CA ARG A 114 -18.27 -16.78 -29.99
C ARG A 114 -16.96 -16.81 -29.20
N LEU A 115 -16.43 -15.65 -28.78
CA LEU A 115 -15.25 -15.57 -27.93
C LEU A 115 -15.51 -16.30 -26.61
N MET A 116 -16.59 -15.95 -25.89
CA MET A 116 -16.94 -16.55 -24.61
C MET A 116 -17.14 -18.07 -24.71
N TYR A 117 -17.85 -18.52 -25.75
CA TYR A 117 -18.08 -19.92 -26.00
C TYR A 117 -16.80 -20.68 -26.36
N ALA A 118 -15.93 -20.10 -27.18
CA ALA A 118 -14.66 -20.71 -27.55
C ALA A 118 -13.71 -20.81 -26.37
N MET A 119 -13.73 -19.83 -25.46
CA MET A 119 -12.99 -19.88 -24.20
C MET A 119 -13.58 -20.86 -23.18
N SER A 120 -14.73 -21.44 -23.46
CA SER A 120 -15.38 -22.47 -22.64
C SER A 120 -15.25 -23.88 -23.25
N ARG A 121 -14.75 -23.98 -24.50
CA ARG A 121 -14.56 -25.26 -25.21
C ARG A 121 -13.15 -25.78 -24.97
N GLY A 122 -13.05 -27.01 -24.49
CA GLY A 122 -11.78 -27.73 -24.31
C GLY A 122 -11.64 -28.34 -22.94
N ASP A 123 -12.24 -27.72 -21.90
CA ASP A 123 -12.02 -28.11 -20.51
C ASP A 123 -12.83 -29.35 -20.08
N ARG A 124 -12.18 -30.29 -19.37
CA ARG A 124 -12.89 -31.33 -18.60
C ARG A 124 -13.74 -30.69 -17.50
N VAL A 125 -13.24 -29.59 -16.93
CA VAL A 125 -13.95 -28.69 -16.01
C VAL A 125 -14.49 -27.53 -16.83
N ARG A 126 -15.77 -27.55 -17.26
CA ARG A 126 -16.36 -26.46 -18.05
C ARG A 126 -16.34 -25.13 -17.29
N LEU A 127 -15.23 -24.40 -17.39
CA LEU A 127 -15.03 -23.12 -16.73
C LEU A 127 -14.99 -22.03 -17.79
N GLU A 128 -16.00 -21.17 -17.77
CA GLU A 128 -16.05 -20.01 -18.66
C GLU A 128 -14.90 -19.02 -18.36
N LEU A 129 -14.61 -18.11 -19.29
CA LEU A 129 -13.51 -17.15 -19.17
C LEU A 129 -13.55 -16.35 -17.85
N PHE A 130 -14.73 -15.86 -17.44
CA PHE A 130 -14.88 -15.18 -16.15
C PHE A 130 -14.46 -16.08 -14.99
N GLY A 131 -14.91 -17.34 -14.98
CA GLY A 131 -14.56 -18.31 -13.97
C GLY A 131 -13.06 -18.61 -13.92
N ARG A 132 -12.39 -18.69 -15.08
CA ARG A 132 -10.93 -18.87 -15.16
C ARG A 132 -10.17 -17.69 -14.56
N LEU A 133 -10.52 -16.47 -14.93
CA LEU A 133 -9.85 -15.27 -14.40
C LEU A 133 -10.12 -15.06 -12.91
N THR A 134 -11.34 -15.35 -12.45
CA THR A 134 -11.69 -15.34 -11.02
C THR A 134 -10.86 -16.36 -10.25
N LEU A 135 -10.74 -17.59 -10.77
CA LEU A 135 -9.92 -18.65 -10.18
C LEU A 135 -8.46 -18.20 -10.02
N TYR A 136 -7.87 -17.57 -11.04
CA TYR A 136 -6.50 -17.06 -10.95
C TYR A 136 -6.37 -15.91 -9.94
N TYR A 137 -7.32 -14.96 -9.95
CA TYR A 137 -7.31 -13.83 -9.03
C TYR A 137 -7.39 -14.30 -7.57
N GLU A 138 -8.36 -15.17 -7.26
CA GLU A 138 -8.54 -15.74 -5.92
C GLU A 138 -7.30 -16.52 -5.48
N PHE A 139 -6.64 -17.24 -6.40
CA PHE A 139 -5.39 -17.93 -6.10
C PHE A 139 -4.26 -16.98 -5.69
N PHE A 140 -4.06 -15.87 -6.42
CA PHE A 140 -3.03 -14.89 -6.08
C PHE A 140 -3.36 -14.12 -4.79
N ASP A 141 -4.64 -13.88 -4.50
CA ASP A 141 -5.09 -13.31 -3.23
C ASP A 141 -4.75 -14.24 -2.06
N MET A 142 -5.06 -15.54 -2.17
CA MET A 142 -4.69 -16.54 -1.17
C MET A 142 -3.17 -16.69 -1.01
N LEU A 143 -2.41 -16.60 -2.11
CA LEU A 143 -0.95 -16.62 -2.07
C LEU A 143 -0.41 -15.39 -1.32
N TYR A 144 -0.97 -14.21 -1.55
CA TYR A 144 -0.63 -13.00 -0.81
C TYR A 144 -0.93 -13.14 0.70
N LEU A 145 -2.11 -13.64 1.06
CA LEU A 145 -2.49 -13.90 2.46
C LEU A 145 -1.54 -14.91 3.13
N ALA A 146 -1.14 -15.96 2.41
CA ALA A 146 -0.17 -16.95 2.89
C ALA A 146 1.20 -16.31 3.17
N MET A 147 1.71 -15.51 2.22
CA MET A 147 3.02 -14.85 2.33
C MET A 147 3.04 -13.85 3.48
N THR A 148 1.98 -13.06 3.63
CA THR A 148 1.85 -12.06 4.69
C THR A 148 1.47 -12.64 6.06
N GLN A 149 1.20 -13.95 6.12
CA GLN A 149 0.73 -14.66 7.32
C GLN A 149 -0.55 -14.06 7.90
N ASP A 150 -1.46 -13.65 7.02
CA ASP A 150 -2.71 -13.04 7.41
C ASP A 150 -3.61 -14.03 8.17
N PRO A 151 -4.30 -13.61 9.24
CA PRO A 151 -5.23 -14.46 9.98
C PRO A 151 -6.39 -15.01 9.14
N GLY A 152 -6.77 -14.33 8.06
CA GLY A 152 -7.80 -14.72 7.11
C GLY A 152 -7.37 -15.80 6.11
N PHE A 153 -6.11 -16.24 6.12
CA PHE A 153 -5.64 -17.30 5.22
C PHE A 153 -6.30 -18.66 5.51
N ASP A 154 -7.06 -19.15 4.53
CA ASP A 154 -7.67 -20.48 4.52
C ASP A 154 -6.86 -21.47 3.65
N SER A 155 -6.14 -22.38 4.29
CA SER A 155 -5.35 -23.39 3.56
C SER A 155 -6.19 -24.37 2.74
N SER A 156 -7.44 -24.64 3.14
CA SER A 156 -8.33 -25.54 2.41
C SER A 156 -8.78 -24.89 1.10
N MET A 157 -9.16 -23.61 1.16
CA MET A 157 -9.51 -22.84 -0.02
C MET A 157 -8.32 -22.70 -0.97
N ALA A 158 -7.13 -22.39 -0.45
CA ALA A 158 -5.92 -22.28 -1.25
C ALA A 158 -5.61 -23.59 -2.01
N GLU A 159 -5.80 -24.74 -1.35
CA GLU A 159 -5.59 -26.05 -1.95
C GLU A 159 -6.67 -26.41 -3.00
N ASP A 160 -7.94 -26.06 -2.76
CA ASP A 160 -9.00 -26.24 -3.76
C ASP A 160 -8.72 -25.44 -5.04
N LEU A 161 -8.35 -24.16 -4.90
CA LEU A 161 -7.96 -23.30 -6.01
C LEU A 161 -6.76 -23.90 -6.77
N ARG A 162 -5.77 -24.43 -6.04
CA ARG A 162 -4.60 -25.09 -6.62
C ARG A 162 -5.00 -26.29 -7.48
N VAL A 163 -5.84 -27.18 -6.96
CA VAL A 163 -6.31 -28.37 -7.69
C VAL A 163 -7.06 -27.96 -8.96
N ARG A 164 -7.96 -26.98 -8.86
CA ARG A 164 -8.71 -26.48 -10.02
C ARG A 164 -7.82 -25.87 -11.10
N ILE A 165 -6.74 -25.16 -10.72
CA ILE A 165 -5.76 -24.65 -11.69
C ILE A 165 -4.96 -25.80 -12.32
N MET A 166 -4.62 -26.85 -11.56
CA MET A 166 -3.96 -28.04 -12.08
C MET A 166 -4.82 -28.79 -13.11
N ASP A 167 -6.12 -28.96 -12.84
CA ASP A 167 -7.07 -29.57 -13.78
C ASP A 167 -7.19 -28.75 -15.08
N LEU A 168 -7.22 -27.43 -14.94
CA LEU A 168 -7.23 -26.51 -16.08
C LEU A 168 -5.94 -26.62 -16.90
N ARG A 169 -4.79 -26.69 -16.21
CA ARG A 169 -3.46 -26.86 -16.81
C ARG A 169 -3.37 -28.15 -17.64
N GLU A 170 -3.79 -29.28 -17.08
CA GLU A 170 -3.82 -30.57 -17.78
C GLU A 170 -4.71 -30.46 -19.03
N THR A 171 -5.86 -29.81 -18.90
CA THR A 171 -6.77 -29.69 -20.04
C THR A 171 -6.24 -28.77 -21.14
N CYS A 172 -5.46 -27.75 -20.78
CA CYS A 172 -4.75 -26.93 -21.75
C CYS A 172 -3.55 -27.65 -22.41
N GLY A 173 -3.28 -28.91 -22.05
CA GLY A 173 -2.16 -29.69 -22.57
C GLY A 173 -0.79 -29.20 -22.07
N ILE A 174 -0.78 -28.45 -20.96
CA ILE A 174 0.45 -27.91 -20.38
C ILE A 174 1.02 -28.94 -19.40
N THR A 175 2.31 -29.25 -19.55
CA THR A 175 2.98 -30.26 -18.72
C THR A 175 2.96 -29.89 -17.24
N ILE A 176 2.58 -30.84 -16.39
CA ILE A 176 2.64 -30.71 -14.93
C ILE A 176 4.12 -30.66 -14.50
N PRO A 177 4.54 -29.70 -13.66
CA PRO A 177 5.90 -29.67 -13.16
C PRO A 177 6.20 -30.92 -12.30
N ARG A 178 7.37 -31.52 -12.50
CA ARG A 178 7.72 -32.85 -11.96
C ARG A 178 8.03 -32.83 -10.46
N ASP A 179 8.52 -31.71 -9.93
CA ASP A 179 9.03 -31.57 -8.55
C ASP A 179 8.17 -30.60 -7.71
N LEU A 180 6.85 -30.70 -7.84
CA LEU A 180 5.91 -29.87 -7.12
C LEU A 180 5.83 -30.27 -5.63
N SER A 181 6.63 -29.64 -4.75
CA SER A 181 6.40 -29.68 -3.29
C SER A 181 5.13 -28.87 -2.97
N THR A 182 3.97 -29.49 -3.17
CA THR A 182 2.70 -28.78 -3.47
C THR A 182 1.79 -28.51 -2.30
N ILE A 183 2.21 -28.80 -1.09
CA ILE A 183 1.37 -28.56 0.07
C ILE A 183 1.47 -27.07 0.37
N PHE A 184 0.34 -26.34 0.29
CA PHE A 184 0.19 -25.10 1.05
C PHE A 184 0.35 -25.48 2.52
N VAL A 185 1.60 -25.49 3.00
CA VAL A 185 1.85 -25.76 4.40
C VAL A 185 1.25 -24.56 5.12
N PRO A 186 0.22 -24.72 5.95
CA PRO A 186 -0.24 -23.64 6.78
C PRO A 186 0.94 -23.33 7.68
N PHE A 187 1.69 -22.28 7.37
CA PHE A 187 2.81 -21.88 8.22
C PHE A 187 2.29 -21.73 9.66
N ASN A 188 1.03 -21.31 9.80
CA ASN A 188 0.23 -21.24 11.04
C ASN A 188 0.19 -22.53 11.89
N ASN A 189 0.33 -23.73 11.29
CA ASN A 189 0.21 -25.01 12.00
C ASN A 189 1.57 -25.65 12.33
N LEU A 190 2.68 -25.03 11.92
CA LEU A 190 4.00 -25.49 12.35
C LEU A 190 4.26 -25.04 13.79
N PRO A 191 4.76 -25.91 14.68
CA PRO A 191 5.09 -25.54 16.07
C PRO A 191 5.99 -24.30 16.17
N ALA A 192 6.91 -24.13 15.21
CA ALA A 192 7.79 -22.98 15.11
C ALA A 192 7.07 -21.65 14.77
N ALA A 193 5.92 -21.69 14.10
CA ALA A 193 5.11 -20.50 13.82
C ALA A 193 4.19 -20.14 14.99
N TYR A 194 3.75 -21.12 15.77
CA TYR A 194 3.00 -20.88 17.01
C TYR A 194 3.84 -20.09 18.02
N VAL A 195 5.14 -20.44 18.15
CA VAL A 195 6.10 -19.69 18.97
C VAL A 195 6.34 -18.27 18.39
N ARG A 196 6.35 -18.10 17.05
CA ARG A 196 6.46 -16.76 16.43
C ARG A 196 5.23 -15.87 16.66
N ARG A 197 4.03 -16.44 16.82
CA ARG A 197 2.80 -15.69 17.12
C ARG A 197 2.75 -15.15 18.55
N GLN A 198 3.41 -15.82 19.50
CA GLN A 198 3.32 -15.44 20.92
C GLN A 198 3.90 -14.06 21.22
N ASP A 199 4.83 -13.53 20.41
CA ASP A 199 5.46 -12.22 20.65
C ASP A 199 4.74 -11.02 19.97
N ASP A 200 3.84 -11.25 19.00
CA ASP A 200 3.24 -10.20 18.15
C ASP A 200 1.70 -10.40 18.06
N SER A 201 1.01 -10.55 19.19
CA SER A 201 -0.45 -10.79 19.22
C SER A 201 -1.32 -9.64 18.68
N GLN A 202 -0.72 -8.49 18.38
CA GLN A 202 -1.39 -7.38 17.71
C GLN A 202 -0.63 -6.94 16.45
N PRO A 203 -1.35 -6.59 15.36
CA PRO A 203 -0.74 -6.02 14.17
C PRO A 203 0.00 -4.72 14.54
N HIS A 204 1.06 -4.42 13.81
CA HIS A 204 1.80 -3.18 14.03
C HIS A 204 0.90 -1.98 13.70
N TRP A 205 0.90 -0.93 14.54
CA TRP A 205 0.01 0.24 14.41
C TRP A 205 -0.05 0.82 12.98
N ALA A 206 1.09 0.82 12.27
CA ALA A 206 1.19 1.37 10.92
C ALA A 206 0.30 0.67 9.89
N VAL A 207 0.03 -0.64 10.08
CA VAL A 207 -0.87 -1.41 9.21
C VAL A 207 -2.27 -0.78 9.27
N GLU A 208 -2.84 -0.70 10.47
CA GLU A 208 -4.17 -0.15 10.68
C GLU A 208 -4.27 1.34 10.30
N THR A 209 -3.27 2.14 10.67
CA THR A 209 -3.26 3.58 10.37
C THR A 209 -3.29 3.86 8.88
N VAL A 210 -2.54 3.09 8.09
CA VAL A 210 -2.41 3.30 6.65
C VAL A 210 -3.60 2.73 5.89
N ASP A 211 -4.15 1.58 6.32
CA ASP A 211 -5.31 0.94 5.68
C ASP A 211 -6.65 1.59 6.04
N ARG A 212 -6.67 2.42 7.09
CA ARG A 212 -7.84 3.25 7.42
C ARG A 212 -8.11 4.27 6.31
N LYS A 213 -9.10 3.98 5.46
CA LYS A 213 -9.58 4.91 4.45
C LYS A 213 -10.24 6.14 5.11
N PRO A 214 -9.93 7.37 4.66
CA PRO A 214 -10.61 8.55 5.16
C PRO A 214 -12.08 8.52 4.74
N ASN A 215 -12.99 8.91 5.64
CA ASN A 215 -14.43 8.99 5.35
C ASN A 215 -14.74 9.97 4.21
N THR A 216 -13.93 11.02 4.10
CA THR A 216 -13.95 12.02 3.04
C THR A 216 -12.52 12.27 2.61
N ALA A 217 -12.22 12.08 1.32
CA ALA A 217 -10.92 12.35 0.75
C ALA A 217 -11.00 13.62 -0.11
N THR A 218 -10.07 14.54 0.09
CA THR A 218 -9.97 15.78 -0.68
C THR A 218 -9.04 15.53 -1.87
N PRO A 219 -9.57 15.49 -3.11
CA PRO A 219 -8.73 15.29 -4.29
C PRO A 219 -7.83 16.51 -4.53
N PHE A 220 -6.67 16.27 -5.11
CA PHE A 220 -5.86 17.33 -5.72
C PHE A 220 -6.28 17.55 -7.18
N ASP A 221 -6.21 18.80 -7.66
CA ASP A 221 -6.59 19.16 -9.04
C ASP A 221 -5.47 18.92 -10.07
N THR A 222 -4.47 18.11 -9.75
CA THR A 222 -3.29 17.89 -10.62
C THR A 222 -3.02 16.42 -10.91
N GLU A 223 -2.98 16.10 -12.20
CA GLU A 223 -2.45 14.83 -12.70
C GLU A 223 -0.95 14.97 -12.90
N CYS A 224 -0.17 14.36 -12.01
CA CYS A 224 1.27 14.23 -12.14
C CYS A 224 1.65 12.77 -11.98
N SER A 225 2.60 12.29 -12.78
CA SER A 225 3.15 10.95 -12.59
C SER A 225 4.19 10.95 -11.46
N SER A 226 4.33 9.81 -10.79
CA SER A 226 5.43 9.53 -9.89
C SER A 226 6.71 9.20 -10.68
N THR A 227 7.85 9.20 -10.00
CA THR A 227 9.15 8.91 -10.62
C THR A 227 10.11 8.25 -9.64
N SER A 228 10.90 7.28 -10.11
CA SER A 228 11.95 6.59 -9.33
C SER A 228 13.32 6.81 -9.96
N TYR A 229 14.34 7.15 -9.17
CA TYR A 229 15.67 7.54 -9.66
C TYR A 229 16.75 6.51 -9.35
N GLY A 230 17.55 6.14 -10.36
CA GLY A 230 18.58 5.08 -10.30
C GLY A 230 19.70 5.27 -9.25
N PRO A 231 20.57 4.25 -9.07
CA PRO A 231 20.68 3.04 -9.88
C PRO A 231 19.65 1.96 -9.48
N PHE A 232 19.16 1.23 -10.47
CA PHE A 232 18.23 0.10 -10.31
C PHE A 232 19.00 -1.19 -10.07
N ARG A 233 18.40 -2.15 -9.34
CA ARG A 233 18.96 -3.48 -9.12
C ARG A 233 17.90 -4.55 -9.35
N GLU A 234 18.34 -5.72 -9.77
CA GLU A 234 17.50 -6.93 -9.71
C GLU A 234 17.29 -7.34 -8.24
N TRP A 235 16.18 -8.01 -7.96
CA TRP A 235 15.77 -8.36 -6.60
C TRP A 235 16.81 -9.23 -5.86
N ASN A 236 17.47 -10.16 -6.56
CA ASN A 236 18.49 -11.06 -6.01
C ASN A 236 19.80 -10.35 -5.65
N MET A 237 19.99 -9.11 -6.11
CA MET A 237 21.11 -8.23 -5.77
C MET A 237 20.79 -7.29 -4.59
N MET A 238 19.61 -7.45 -4.01
CA MET A 238 19.14 -6.61 -2.93
C MET A 238 19.60 -7.15 -1.58
N GLY A 239 20.22 -6.27 -0.80
CA GLY A 239 20.51 -6.55 0.60
C GLY A 239 19.26 -6.39 1.48
N ILE A 240 18.19 -7.11 1.17
CA ILE A 240 16.98 -7.10 2.00
C ILE A 240 17.29 -7.90 3.26
N PRO A 241 17.00 -7.34 4.45
CA PRO A 241 17.22 -8.09 5.68
C PRO A 241 16.34 -9.34 5.76
N ASP A 242 16.96 -10.44 6.20
CA ASP A 242 16.25 -11.70 6.44
C ASP A 242 15.11 -11.49 7.45
N ARG A 243 14.01 -12.24 7.27
CA ARG A 243 12.82 -12.22 8.14
C ARG A 243 12.20 -10.83 8.23
N SER A 244 11.73 -10.32 7.10
CA SER A 244 11.05 -9.03 7.03
C SER A 244 9.55 -9.17 7.26
N LYS A 245 8.95 -8.29 8.07
CA LYS A 245 7.50 -8.21 8.32
C LYS A 245 6.93 -7.02 7.55
N LEU A 246 6.05 -7.29 6.59
CA LEU A 246 5.33 -6.26 5.84
C LEU A 246 4.55 -5.35 6.80
N LEU A 247 4.61 -4.04 6.59
CA LEU A 247 3.73 -3.07 7.23
C LEU A 247 2.62 -2.62 6.28
N PHE A 248 2.99 -2.13 5.11
CA PHE A 248 2.01 -1.73 4.10
C PHE A 248 2.67 -1.63 2.72
N ARG A 249 1.83 -1.61 1.69
CA ARG A 249 2.19 -1.37 0.29
C ARG A 249 1.31 -0.27 -0.28
N ARG A 250 1.90 0.65 -1.05
CA ARG A 250 1.16 1.64 -1.84
C ARG A 250 1.64 1.65 -3.29
N SER A 251 0.70 1.61 -4.22
CA SER A 251 0.93 1.66 -5.65
C SER A 251 0.74 3.09 -6.17
N PHE A 252 1.48 3.43 -7.21
CA PHE A 252 1.45 4.72 -7.89
C PHE A 252 1.48 4.47 -9.40
N ASP A 253 0.86 5.38 -10.15
CA ASP A 253 0.80 5.36 -11.63
C ASP A 253 0.37 3.99 -12.19
N ASP A 254 -0.86 3.57 -11.87
CA ASP A 254 -1.38 2.24 -12.25
C ASP A 254 -0.47 1.07 -11.87
N ASP A 255 0.22 1.21 -10.74
CA ASP A 255 1.12 0.22 -10.17
C ASP A 255 2.45 0.05 -10.92
N GLU A 256 2.82 1.00 -11.79
CA GLU A 256 4.16 1.09 -12.37
C GLU A 256 5.24 1.32 -11.32
N ILE A 257 4.88 2.03 -10.23
CA ILE A 257 5.72 2.21 -9.05
C ILE A 257 4.98 1.69 -7.81
N SER A 258 5.65 0.93 -6.94
CA SER A 258 5.15 0.67 -5.59
C SER A 258 6.18 1.00 -4.53
N LEU A 259 5.65 1.44 -3.38
CA LEU A 259 6.34 1.59 -2.13
C LEU A 259 5.86 0.49 -1.18
N VAL A 260 6.78 -0.39 -0.82
CA VAL A 260 6.60 -1.42 0.21
C VAL A 260 7.39 -0.99 1.44
N VAL A 261 6.72 -0.92 2.59
CA VAL A 261 7.36 -0.60 3.87
C VAL A 261 7.27 -1.80 4.79
N PHE A 262 8.39 -2.16 5.40
CA PHE A 262 8.49 -3.37 6.22
C PHE A 262 9.46 -3.17 7.39
N LEU A 263 9.34 -4.02 8.41
CA LEU A 263 10.27 -4.10 9.54
C LEU A 263 11.19 -5.29 9.38
N ASN A 264 12.46 -5.12 9.69
CA ASN A 264 13.34 -6.26 9.92
C ASN A 264 12.99 -6.89 11.28
N SER A 265 12.64 -8.17 11.32
CA SER A 265 12.20 -8.82 12.57
C SER A 265 13.29 -8.93 13.62
N ARG A 266 14.58 -8.91 13.23
CA ARG A 266 15.71 -9.06 14.15
C ARG A 266 16.03 -7.77 14.90
N ASN A 267 16.10 -6.65 14.19
CA ASN A 267 16.51 -5.35 14.78
C ASN A 267 15.36 -4.33 14.86
N ARG A 268 14.16 -4.72 14.41
CA ARG A 268 12.94 -3.90 14.37
C ARG A 268 13.10 -2.56 13.62
N LEU A 269 14.13 -2.43 12.78
CA LEU A 269 14.32 -1.22 11.96
C LEU A 269 13.40 -1.26 10.73
N PRO A 270 12.79 -0.12 10.33
CA PRO A 270 11.94 -0.01 9.17
C PRO A 270 12.76 0.29 7.91
N TYR A 271 12.33 -0.34 6.83
CA TYR A 271 12.88 -0.21 5.50
C TYR A 271 11.76 0.17 4.53
N ALA A 272 12.16 0.88 3.48
CA ALA A 272 11.33 1.11 2.31
C ALA A 272 11.97 0.41 1.11
N LEU A 273 11.16 -0.38 0.42
CA LEU A 273 11.44 -1.01 -0.87
C LEU A 273 10.59 -0.31 -1.91
N LEU A 274 11.25 0.25 -2.92
CA LEU A 274 10.59 0.72 -4.13
C LEU A 274 10.76 -0.32 -5.22
N ARG A 275 9.66 -0.64 -5.88
CA ARG A 275 9.66 -1.36 -7.16
C ARG A 275 9.21 -0.40 -8.25
N THR A 276 9.95 -0.37 -9.36
CA THR A 276 9.51 0.27 -10.60
C THR A 276 9.49 -0.79 -11.68
N THR A 277 8.54 -0.69 -12.59
CA THR A 277 8.50 -1.53 -13.79
C THR A 277 9.05 -0.74 -14.96
N SER A 278 9.86 -1.36 -15.81
CA SER A 278 10.35 -0.78 -17.06
C SER A 278 10.34 -1.88 -18.12
N ASN A 279 9.56 -1.72 -19.19
CA ASN A 279 9.37 -2.75 -20.21
C ASN A 279 9.04 -4.12 -19.60
N SER A 280 8.07 -4.16 -18.68
CA SER A 280 7.66 -5.37 -17.95
C SER A 280 8.76 -6.03 -17.08
N HIS A 281 9.91 -5.38 -16.90
CA HIS A 281 10.97 -5.85 -16.03
C HIS A 281 10.92 -5.12 -14.68
N PRO A 282 10.86 -5.86 -13.56
CA PRO A 282 10.83 -5.25 -12.24
C PRO A 282 12.23 -4.84 -11.79
N HIS A 283 12.33 -3.63 -11.28
CA HIS A 283 13.54 -3.08 -10.71
C HIS A 283 13.31 -2.63 -9.27
N PHE A 284 14.18 -3.08 -8.37
CA PHE A 284 14.00 -2.89 -6.94
C PHE A 284 15.06 -1.96 -6.35
N LYS A 285 14.66 -1.19 -5.32
CA LYS A 285 15.57 -0.39 -4.48
C LYS A 285 15.09 -0.44 -3.04
N CYS A 286 15.98 -0.79 -2.12
CA CYS A 286 15.67 -0.97 -0.71
C CYS A 286 16.59 -0.09 0.10
N ARG A 287 16.04 0.65 1.06
CA ARG A 287 16.79 1.50 1.98
C ARG A 287 16.20 1.46 3.38
N PRO A 288 17.03 1.49 4.43
CA PRO A 288 16.53 1.77 5.76
C PRO A 288 15.94 3.18 5.78
N LEU A 289 14.79 3.37 6.45
CA LEU A 289 14.16 4.70 6.52
C LEU A 289 15.05 5.73 7.23
N SER A 290 15.99 5.31 8.06
CA SER A 290 16.98 6.19 8.68
C SER A 290 17.85 6.94 7.66
N GLU A 291 18.11 6.36 6.48
CA GLU A 291 18.90 6.97 5.40
C GLU A 291 18.07 7.78 4.40
N VAL A 292 16.74 7.70 4.48
CA VAL A 292 15.82 8.37 3.56
C VAL A 292 15.35 9.68 4.16
N ARG A 293 15.57 10.79 3.46
CA ARG A 293 14.98 12.08 3.76
C ARG A 293 13.57 12.14 3.18
N ILE A 294 12.58 12.46 4.01
CA ILE A 294 11.16 12.48 3.61
C ILE A 294 10.66 13.92 3.62
N LYS A 295 10.24 14.43 2.47
CA LYS A 295 9.70 15.78 2.34
C LYS A 295 8.45 15.80 1.50
N ARG A 296 7.46 16.57 1.95
CA ARG A 296 6.34 16.97 1.11
C ARG A 296 6.72 18.18 0.26
N SER A 297 6.25 18.18 -0.98
CA SER A 297 6.15 19.35 -1.84
C SER A 297 4.84 19.25 -2.60
N GLU A 298 3.91 20.18 -2.39
CA GLU A 298 2.61 20.20 -3.06
C GLU A 298 1.84 18.86 -2.90
N THR A 299 1.57 18.17 -4.01
CA THR A 299 0.88 16.87 -4.12
C THR A 299 1.83 15.67 -4.06
N LYS A 300 3.13 15.92 -3.81
CA LYS A 300 4.20 14.94 -3.96
C LYS A 300 4.93 14.68 -2.65
N LEU A 301 5.33 13.43 -2.48
CA LEU A 301 6.25 13.01 -1.44
C LEU A 301 7.63 12.71 -2.05
N HIS A 302 8.59 13.57 -1.74
CA HIS A 302 9.98 13.45 -2.14
C HIS A 302 10.71 12.58 -1.13
N LEU A 303 11.18 11.42 -1.61
CA LEU A 303 12.09 10.55 -0.89
C LEU A 303 13.49 10.79 -1.45
N SER A 304 14.39 11.32 -0.64
CA SER A 304 15.76 11.65 -1.06
C SER A 304 16.79 10.88 -0.23
N ARG A 305 18.01 10.73 -0.74
CA ARG A 305 19.12 10.07 -0.05
C ARG A 305 20.37 10.94 -0.14
N TRP A 306 21.30 10.78 0.79
CA TRP A 306 22.61 11.36 0.65
C TRP A 306 23.38 10.70 -0.50
N SER A 307 24.11 11.50 -1.28
CA SER A 307 25.00 11.05 -2.33
C SER A 307 26.42 11.47 -1.99
N ASN A 308 27.28 10.52 -1.62
CA ASN A 308 28.69 10.80 -1.35
C ASN A 308 29.43 11.40 -2.55
N ARG A 309 29.01 11.07 -3.79
CA ARG A 309 29.63 11.60 -5.01
C ARG A 309 29.30 13.07 -5.27
N GLN A 310 28.09 13.51 -4.91
CA GLN A 310 27.61 14.86 -5.16
C GLN A 310 27.58 15.73 -3.89
N GLU A 311 27.95 15.14 -2.74
CA GLU A 311 27.89 15.77 -1.42
C GLU A 311 26.55 16.48 -1.13
N THR A 312 25.46 15.91 -1.64
CA THR A 312 24.12 16.48 -1.51
C THR A 312 23.05 15.40 -1.46
N PHE A 313 21.84 15.81 -1.09
CA PHE A 313 20.66 14.95 -1.17
C PHE A 313 20.17 14.89 -2.60
N VAL A 314 20.11 13.67 -3.14
CA VAL A 314 19.56 13.38 -4.46
C VAL A 314 18.22 12.66 -4.30
N HIS A 315 17.31 12.88 -5.24
CA HIS A 315 16.04 12.17 -5.25
C HIS A 315 16.28 10.66 -5.41
N TRP A 316 15.56 9.90 -4.60
CA TRP A 316 15.42 8.46 -4.71
C TRP A 316 14.08 8.11 -5.36
N ALA A 317 13.01 8.81 -4.96
CA ALA A 317 11.72 8.82 -5.64
C ALA A 317 10.93 10.11 -5.36
N ILE A 318 9.99 10.41 -6.25
CA ILE A 318 8.97 11.43 -6.09
C ILE A 318 7.64 10.73 -6.33
N LEU A 319 6.81 10.63 -5.29
CA LEU A 319 5.55 9.89 -5.32
C LEU A 319 4.39 10.89 -5.35
N ASN A 320 3.58 10.86 -6.39
CA ASN A 320 2.41 11.74 -6.53
C ASN A 320 1.18 11.10 -5.90
N PHE A 321 0.41 11.88 -5.15
CA PHE A 321 -0.81 11.41 -4.51
C PHE A 321 -2.02 12.10 -5.15
N HIS A 322 -3.12 11.37 -5.24
CA HIS A 322 -4.40 11.91 -5.70
C HIS A 322 -5.20 12.58 -4.58
N PHE A 323 -4.99 12.15 -3.33
CA PHE A 323 -5.73 12.62 -2.18
C PHE A 323 -4.82 13.21 -1.11
N PHE A 324 -5.21 14.35 -0.56
CA PHE A 324 -4.47 15.07 0.47
C PHE A 324 -4.29 14.25 1.74
N GLU A 325 -5.36 13.61 2.23
CA GLU A 325 -5.33 12.85 3.47
C GLU A 325 -4.38 11.66 3.36
N GLU A 326 -4.39 10.95 2.23
CA GLU A 326 -3.50 9.82 1.97
C GLU A 326 -2.03 10.25 1.99
N LEU A 327 -1.69 11.34 1.27
CA LEU A 327 -0.34 11.90 1.28
C LEU A 327 0.14 12.18 2.70
N VAL A 328 -0.69 12.86 3.49
CA VAL A 328 -0.39 13.23 4.87
C VAL A 328 -0.17 12.00 5.74
N VAL A 329 -1.07 11.01 5.65
CA VAL A 329 -1.02 9.79 6.48
C VAL A 329 0.24 8.99 6.15
N ILE A 330 0.57 8.84 4.86
CA ILE A 330 1.80 8.14 4.45
C ILE A 330 3.04 8.90 4.91
N GLN A 331 3.09 10.22 4.72
CA GLN A 331 4.22 11.04 5.19
C GLN A 331 4.43 10.89 6.71
N CYS A 332 3.37 11.08 7.50
CA CYS A 332 3.45 11.01 8.95
C CYS A 332 3.81 9.61 9.44
N THR A 333 3.30 8.57 8.78
CA THR A 333 3.63 7.17 9.09
C THR A 333 5.12 6.89 8.87
N LEU A 334 5.67 7.30 7.72
CA LEU A 334 7.10 7.13 7.43
C LEU A 334 7.99 7.90 8.41
N LEU A 335 7.63 9.13 8.75
CA LEU A 335 8.36 9.95 9.72
C LEU A 335 8.31 9.35 11.14
N ALA A 336 7.14 8.85 11.56
CA ALA A 336 6.98 8.21 12.86
C ALA A 336 7.77 6.89 12.96
N LEU A 337 7.73 6.05 11.92
CA LEU A 337 8.55 4.84 11.82
C LEU A 337 10.05 5.17 11.92
N LYS A 338 10.51 6.18 11.16
CA LYS A 338 11.89 6.67 11.19
C LYS A 338 12.29 7.16 12.60
N ALA A 339 11.40 7.87 13.28
CA ALA A 339 11.65 8.43 14.61
C ALA A 339 11.69 7.38 15.72
N GLN A 340 10.81 6.38 15.67
CA GLN A 340 10.72 5.33 16.70
C GLN A 340 11.94 4.41 16.73
N THR A 341 12.72 4.42 15.66
CA THR A 341 13.75 3.41 15.42
C THR A 341 15.15 3.89 15.77
N SER A 342 15.42 5.17 15.55
CA SER A 342 16.79 5.65 15.64
C SER A 342 17.22 5.85 17.09
N LEU A 343 18.20 5.06 17.51
CA LEU A 343 18.99 5.27 18.74
C LEU A 343 19.78 6.60 18.69
N LEU A 344 19.89 7.23 17.52
CA LEU A 344 20.54 8.53 17.34
C LEU A 344 19.55 9.65 17.64
N SER A 345 19.96 10.58 18.51
CA SER A 345 19.19 11.72 19.02
C SER A 345 18.71 12.74 17.96
N LYS A 346 18.93 12.50 16.66
CA LYS A 346 18.63 13.42 15.54
C LYS A 346 18.17 12.71 14.26
N ALA A 347 17.42 11.62 14.36
CA ALA A 347 16.98 10.89 13.17
C ALA A 347 16.07 11.72 12.26
N LEU A 348 15.19 12.52 12.88
CA LEU A 348 14.41 13.52 12.18
C LEU A 348 15.17 14.85 12.15
N SER A 349 15.44 15.35 10.95
CA SER A 349 15.92 16.71 10.80
C SER A 349 14.78 17.72 10.99
N HIS A 350 15.11 18.93 11.45
CA HIS A 350 14.11 20.00 11.55
C HIS A 350 13.43 20.26 10.19
N ASP A 351 14.20 20.19 9.12
CA ASP A 351 13.74 20.39 7.75
C ASP A 351 12.74 19.32 7.26
N GLU A 352 12.82 18.08 7.75
CA GLU A 352 11.80 17.04 7.52
C GLU A 352 10.55 17.23 8.40
N SER A 353 10.71 17.87 9.56
CA SER A 353 9.59 18.19 10.46
C SER A 353 8.78 19.41 10.04
N VAL A 354 9.34 20.27 9.18
CA VAL A 354 8.63 21.42 8.63
C VAL A 354 7.76 20.94 7.47
N ILE A 355 6.46 21.03 7.64
CA ILE A 355 5.49 20.81 6.58
C ILE A 355 5.41 22.13 5.79
N ARG A 356 6.09 22.18 4.63
CA ARG A 356 6.33 23.43 3.89
C ARG A 356 5.11 23.97 3.15
N ASP A 357 4.22 23.08 2.71
CA ASP A 357 3.00 23.42 1.95
C ASP A 357 1.77 23.57 2.85
N ASP A 358 1.99 23.71 4.15
CA ASP A 358 0.96 23.94 5.14
C ASP A 358 1.22 25.24 5.90
N SER A 359 0.28 26.17 5.82
CA SER A 359 0.23 27.35 6.67
C SER A 359 -0.10 26.96 8.13
N LYS A 360 0.78 27.33 9.08
CA LYS A 360 0.52 27.21 10.53
C LYS A 360 -0.41 28.33 10.99
N ILE A 361 -1.63 27.97 11.36
CA ILE A 361 -2.63 28.94 11.85
C ILE A 361 -2.50 29.15 13.36
N TRP A 362 -2.24 28.07 14.09
CA TRP A 362 -2.29 28.07 15.55
C TRP A 362 -1.41 26.98 16.12
N VAL A 363 -0.73 27.26 17.23
CA VAL A 363 0.16 26.33 17.92
C VAL A 363 0.03 26.48 19.43
N LYS A 364 -0.12 25.36 20.16
CA LYS A 364 -0.07 25.31 21.62
C LYS A 364 0.61 24.04 22.13
N ASP A 365 0.91 24.02 23.42
CA ASP A 365 1.45 22.86 24.11
C ASP A 365 0.33 22.05 24.79
N ILE A 366 0.38 20.73 24.59
CA ILE A 366 -0.52 19.76 25.23
C ILE A 366 0.29 18.69 25.95
N ILE A 367 -0.32 18.03 26.92
CA ILE A 367 0.26 16.87 27.59
C ILE A 367 -0.57 15.65 27.24
N GLU A 368 0.10 14.62 26.74
CA GLU A 368 -0.54 13.39 26.32
C GLU A 368 0.35 12.18 26.62
N SER A 369 -0.22 11.16 27.24
CA SER A 369 0.52 9.96 27.66
C SER A 369 1.82 10.27 28.42
N GLY A 370 1.81 11.33 29.23
CA GLY A 370 2.96 11.79 30.03
C GLY A 370 4.08 12.48 29.24
N VAL A 371 3.87 12.80 27.97
CA VAL A 371 4.84 13.50 27.10
C VAL A 371 4.25 14.82 26.62
N ARG A 372 5.09 15.86 26.53
CA ARG A 372 4.67 17.15 25.95
C ARG A 372 4.64 17.08 24.44
N HIS A 373 3.57 17.57 23.85
CA HIS A 373 3.39 17.66 22.41
C HIS A 373 3.10 19.09 22.00
N LYS A 374 3.54 19.45 20.79
CA LYS A 374 3.07 20.62 20.09
C LYS A 374 1.79 20.24 19.34
N LEU A 375 0.70 20.93 19.64
CA LEU A 375 -0.55 20.83 18.92
C LEU A 375 -0.65 21.99 17.94
N ILE A 376 -0.91 21.68 16.68
CA ILE A 376 -0.86 22.63 15.57
C ILE A 376 -2.13 22.51 14.72
N ILE A 377 -2.72 23.65 14.35
CA ILE A 377 -3.68 23.71 13.24
C ILE A 377 -2.90 24.07 11.98
N TYR A 378 -2.88 23.13 11.04
CA TYR A 378 -2.39 23.38 9.69
C TYR A 378 -3.55 23.63 8.75
N ARG A 379 -3.32 24.51 7.78
CA ARG A 379 -4.13 24.63 6.57
C ARG A 379 -3.25 24.33 5.37
N ASP A 380 -3.65 23.34 4.60
CA ASP A 380 -3.03 23.01 3.33
C ASP A 380 -3.18 24.18 2.34
N ASP A 381 -2.07 24.61 1.74
CA ASP A 381 -2.06 25.80 0.89
C ASP A 381 -2.74 25.57 -0.46
N LEU A 382 -2.79 24.32 -0.95
CA LEU A 382 -3.43 23.96 -2.22
C LEU A 382 -4.94 23.74 -2.09
N THR A 383 -5.35 22.92 -1.12
CA THR A 383 -6.76 22.52 -0.97
C THR A 383 -7.54 23.40 0.01
N GLY A 384 -6.84 24.21 0.81
CA GLY A 384 -7.43 24.97 1.92
C GLY A 384 -7.88 24.10 3.10
N THR A 385 -7.65 22.79 3.05
CA THR A 385 -8.12 21.84 4.06
C THR A 385 -7.39 22.04 5.37
N LYS A 386 -8.15 22.08 6.47
CA LYS A 386 -7.60 22.23 7.82
C LYS A 386 -7.45 20.86 8.48
N ARG A 387 -6.36 20.71 9.23
CA ARG A 387 -6.10 19.54 10.07
C ARG A 387 -5.55 19.94 11.41
N LEU A 388 -5.88 19.15 12.43
CA LEU A 388 -5.25 19.21 13.72
C LEU A 388 -4.12 18.18 13.75
N TYR A 389 -2.93 18.60 14.12
CA TYR A 389 -1.73 17.75 14.11
C TYR A 389 -0.99 17.87 15.43
N ALA A 390 -0.61 16.74 16.01
CA ALA A 390 0.23 16.68 17.20
C ALA A 390 1.58 16.02 16.90
N CYS A 391 2.66 16.62 17.41
CA CYS A 391 3.99 16.02 17.39
C CYS A 391 4.74 16.21 18.70
N VAL A 392 5.72 15.36 18.95
CA VAL A 392 6.54 15.37 20.18
C VAL A 392 7.30 16.70 20.29
N ALA A 393 7.24 17.35 21.46
CA ALA A 393 7.95 18.60 21.71
C ALA A 393 9.48 18.40 21.83
N LYS A 394 10.26 19.46 21.60
CA LYS A 394 11.72 19.42 21.73
C LYS A 394 12.15 19.27 23.19
N GLY A 395 13.11 18.39 23.46
CA GLY A 395 13.68 18.16 24.80
C GLY A 395 13.06 16.99 25.57
N GLU A 396 12.17 16.22 24.94
CA GLU A 396 11.55 15.03 25.51
C GLU A 396 12.45 13.79 25.41
N ARG A 397 12.09 12.71 26.13
CA ARG A 397 12.75 11.39 25.99
C ARG A 397 12.53 10.75 24.63
N LEU A 398 11.52 11.21 23.90
CA LEU A 398 11.22 10.81 22.53
C LEU A 398 11.86 11.79 21.54
N GLN A 399 12.06 11.34 20.30
CA GLN A 399 12.58 12.21 19.26
C GLN A 399 11.64 13.38 19.01
N ALA A 400 12.21 14.58 19.10
CA ALA A 400 11.50 15.82 18.80
C ALA A 400 10.88 15.76 17.40
N TYR A 401 9.69 16.34 17.28
CA TYR A 401 8.92 16.46 16.05
C TYR A 401 8.37 15.14 15.47
N ALA A 402 8.54 14.01 16.15
CA ALA A 402 7.90 12.77 15.73
C ALA A 402 6.37 12.95 15.70
N PRO A 403 5.68 12.61 14.60
CA PRO A 403 4.22 12.65 14.54
C PRO A 403 3.61 11.77 15.65
N ALA A 404 2.59 12.29 16.33
CA ALA A 404 1.83 11.55 17.34
C ALA A 404 0.47 11.14 16.78
N TRP A 405 -0.30 12.10 16.28
CA TRP A 405 -1.57 11.85 15.60
C TRP A 405 -1.99 13.05 14.72
N THR A 406 -2.94 12.82 13.83
CA THR A 406 -3.59 13.86 13.02
C THR A 406 -5.10 13.62 12.96
N ILE A 407 -5.88 14.71 12.93
CA ILE A 407 -7.32 14.70 12.70
C ILE A 407 -7.62 15.59 11.51
N PHE A 408 -8.36 15.03 10.55
CA PHE A 408 -8.84 15.78 9.39
C PHE A 408 -10.25 16.30 9.63
N PHE A 409 -10.51 17.54 9.20
CA PHE A 409 -11.84 18.14 9.16
C PHE A 409 -12.32 18.29 7.71
N SER A 410 -12.10 17.25 6.92
CA SER A 410 -12.35 17.25 5.47
C SER A 410 -13.84 17.18 5.11
N ASP A 411 -14.69 16.67 6.00
CA ASP A 411 -16.13 16.75 5.83
C ASP A 411 -16.62 18.18 6.09
N ARG A 412 -16.70 18.97 5.01
CA ARG A 412 -17.18 20.36 5.05
C ARG A 412 -18.67 20.47 5.41
N ARG A 413 -19.43 19.36 5.40
CA ARG A 413 -20.87 19.33 5.70
C ARG A 413 -21.15 18.95 7.15
N ALA A 414 -20.28 18.16 7.77
CA ALA A 414 -20.41 17.77 9.17
C ALA A 414 -19.67 18.74 10.09
N ARG A 415 -20.42 19.52 10.88
CA ARG A 415 -19.83 20.37 11.92
C ARG A 415 -19.11 19.48 12.94
N PRO A 416 -17.81 19.72 13.24
CA PRO A 416 -17.13 18.99 14.29
C PRO A 416 -17.81 19.26 15.63
N GLN A 417 -18.19 18.19 16.32
CA GLN A 417 -18.79 18.26 17.64
C GLN A 417 -17.68 18.39 18.69
N LEU A 418 -17.63 19.54 19.36
CA LEU A 418 -16.56 19.92 20.29
C LEU A 418 -17.13 20.28 21.67
N GLN A 419 -16.68 19.60 22.71
CA GLN A 419 -17.12 19.81 24.09
C GLN A 419 -15.95 20.14 25.01
N CYS A 420 -15.96 21.32 25.62
CA CYS A 420 -15.02 21.63 26.70
C CYS A 420 -15.52 20.98 27.99
N ILE A 421 -14.74 20.11 28.61
CA ILE A 421 -15.13 19.42 29.86
C ILE A 421 -14.77 20.26 31.08
N ASN A 422 -13.63 20.95 31.03
CA ASN A 422 -13.10 21.81 32.09
C ASN A 422 -12.22 22.90 31.47
N ASP A 423 -11.39 23.60 32.25
CA ASP A 423 -10.53 24.68 31.75
C ASP A 423 -9.37 24.21 30.84
N PHE A 424 -9.06 22.91 30.86
CA PHE A 424 -7.91 22.31 30.17
C PHE A 424 -8.28 21.19 29.21
N GLY A 425 -9.54 20.77 29.15
CA GLY A 425 -9.97 19.57 28.44
C GLY A 425 -10.91 19.90 27.30
N LEU A 426 -10.68 19.27 26.15
CA LEU A 426 -11.57 19.31 24.98
C LEU A 426 -11.83 17.89 24.49
N ILE A 427 -13.10 17.53 24.31
CA ILE A 427 -13.51 16.33 23.58
C ILE A 427 -13.83 16.72 22.15
N ILE A 428 -13.29 15.95 21.21
CA ILE A 428 -13.64 15.94 19.81
C ILE A 428 -14.43 14.66 19.55
N HIS A 429 -15.68 14.79 19.14
CA HIS A 429 -16.55 13.64 18.88
C HIS A 429 -16.43 13.17 17.44
N ASN A 430 -16.38 11.85 17.25
CA ASN A 430 -16.27 11.16 15.97
C ASN A 430 -15.19 11.71 15.01
N PRO A 431 -13.96 12.04 15.46
CA PRO A 431 -12.93 12.54 14.57
C PRO A 431 -12.44 11.48 13.59
N SER A 432 -12.08 11.92 12.38
CA SER A 432 -11.21 11.19 11.44
C SER A 432 -9.77 11.16 11.98
N LEU A 433 -9.55 10.44 13.07
CA LEU A 433 -8.29 10.34 13.81
C LEU A 433 -7.35 9.30 13.18
N TYR A 434 -6.08 9.67 13.04
CA TYR A 434 -4.98 8.79 12.66
C TYR A 434 -3.87 8.90 13.70
N THR A 435 -3.43 7.76 14.23
CA THR A 435 -2.43 7.70 15.30
C THR A 435 -1.14 7.05 14.83
N PHE A 436 0.00 7.56 15.28
CA PHE A 436 1.34 7.17 14.81
C PHE A 436 2.19 6.60 15.96
N GLY A 437 1.89 5.36 16.36
CA GLY A 437 2.62 4.64 17.40
C GLY A 437 1.71 3.98 18.44
N ASN A 438 2.15 2.82 18.96
CA ASN A 438 1.41 2.03 19.97
C ASN A 438 1.08 2.82 21.25
N ARG A 439 1.80 3.92 21.55
CA ARG A 439 1.52 4.74 22.74
C ARG A 439 0.30 5.67 22.59
N TYR A 440 -0.17 5.83 21.35
CA TYR A 440 -1.32 6.63 20.99
C TYR A 440 -2.52 5.76 20.61
N THR A 441 -2.47 4.45 20.85
CA THR A 441 -3.59 3.51 20.65
C THR A 441 -4.28 3.16 21.99
N THR A 442 -4.42 4.16 22.87
CA THR A 442 -5.03 3.98 24.21
C THR A 442 -6.53 4.30 24.19
N PRO A 443 -7.33 3.91 25.21
CA PRO A 443 -8.76 4.26 25.27
C PRO A 443 -9.06 5.78 25.22
N ARG A 444 -8.07 6.63 25.55
CA ARG A 444 -8.18 8.10 25.40
C ARG A 444 -8.16 8.56 23.94
N HIS A 445 -7.65 7.71 23.05
CA HIS A 445 -7.63 7.88 21.61
C HIS A 445 -8.81 7.15 20.96
N ASN A 446 -9.96 7.13 21.64
CA ASN A 446 -11.17 6.54 21.10
C ASN A 446 -11.65 7.39 19.90
N PRO A 447 -11.79 6.82 18.69
CA PRO A 447 -12.26 7.55 17.52
C PRO A 447 -13.71 8.07 17.65
N GLN A 448 -14.46 7.67 18.69
CA GLN A 448 -15.76 8.27 19.03
C GLN A 448 -15.64 9.49 19.95
N HIS A 449 -14.67 9.49 20.86
CA HIS A 449 -14.50 10.50 21.91
C HIS A 449 -13.02 10.76 22.15
N PHE A 450 -12.42 11.60 21.31
CA PHE A 450 -11.00 11.92 21.41
C PHE A 450 -10.78 13.09 22.38
N GLN A 451 -9.98 12.88 23.43
CA GLN A 451 -9.75 13.90 24.46
C GLN A 451 -8.36 14.54 24.32
N VAL A 452 -8.34 15.87 24.21
CA VAL A 452 -7.12 16.69 24.26
C VAL A 452 -7.02 17.38 25.62
N THR A 453 -5.83 17.33 26.23
CA THR A 453 -5.54 18.01 27.51
C THR A 453 -4.47 19.09 27.32
N PHE A 454 -4.86 20.34 27.51
CA PHE A 454 -4.02 21.53 27.37
C PHE A 454 -3.20 21.82 28.61
N MET A 455 -2.04 22.46 28.41
CA MET A 455 -1.22 22.93 29.53
C MET A 455 -1.74 24.22 30.15
N ASN A 456 -2.33 25.11 29.36
CA ASN A 456 -2.82 26.40 29.83
C ASN A 456 -4.35 26.46 29.79
N SER A 457 -4.91 27.14 30.80
CA SER A 457 -6.34 27.40 30.88
C SER A 457 -6.80 28.28 29.70
N GLY A 458 -7.92 27.93 29.09
CA GLY A 458 -8.54 28.71 28.00
C GLY A 458 -8.06 28.36 26.59
N ASP A 459 -6.95 27.62 26.43
CA ASP A 459 -6.48 27.15 25.12
C ASP A 459 -7.52 26.25 24.43
N ASN A 460 -8.29 25.48 25.21
CA ASN A 460 -9.39 24.66 24.70
C ASN A 460 -10.53 25.48 24.08
N ARG A 461 -10.93 26.58 24.74
CA ARG A 461 -11.97 27.49 24.25
C ARG A 461 -11.50 28.19 22.99
N GLN A 462 -10.22 28.59 22.94
CA GLN A 462 -9.62 29.18 21.75
C GLN A 462 -9.63 28.21 20.57
N LEU A 463 -9.21 26.95 20.77
CA LEU A 463 -9.24 25.93 19.71
C LEU A 463 -10.67 25.69 19.22
N LYS A 464 -11.63 25.54 20.13
CA LYS A 464 -13.03 25.35 19.78
C LYS A 464 -13.55 26.50 18.92
N TYR A 465 -13.31 27.74 19.33
CA TYR A 465 -13.71 28.93 18.57
C TYR A 465 -13.10 28.93 17.15
N LEU A 466 -11.81 28.67 17.03
CA LEU A 466 -11.12 28.67 15.74
C LEU A 466 -11.69 27.61 14.78
N LEU A 467 -12.00 26.41 15.27
CA LEU A 467 -12.58 25.35 14.43
C LEU A 467 -14.04 25.65 14.05
N GLU A 468 -14.84 26.20 14.97
CA GLU A 468 -16.24 26.57 14.69
C GLU A 468 -16.36 27.74 13.71
N GLU A 469 -15.54 28.79 13.86
CA GLU A 469 -15.54 29.92 12.92
C GLU A 469 -15.03 29.50 11.54
N SER A 470 -14.04 28.61 11.49
CA SER A 470 -13.56 28.02 10.25
C SER A 470 -14.66 27.29 9.49
N PHE A 471 -15.52 26.57 10.20
CA PHE A 471 -16.65 25.86 9.62
C PHE A 471 -17.73 26.81 9.10
N LYS A 472 -18.10 27.84 9.87
CA LYS A 472 -19.05 28.87 9.42
C LYS A 472 -18.58 29.60 8.16
N ALA A 473 -17.29 29.92 8.08
CA ALA A 473 -16.71 30.56 6.90
C ALA A 473 -16.79 29.67 5.65
N LEU A 474 -16.62 28.34 5.81
CA LEU A 474 -16.76 27.39 4.71
C LEU A 474 -18.20 27.26 4.21
N GLN A 475 -19.19 27.26 5.12
CA GLN A 475 -20.61 27.22 4.73
C GLN A 475 -21.00 28.46 3.91
N ARG A 476 -20.58 29.66 4.34
CA ARG A 476 -20.86 30.92 3.62
C ARG A 476 -20.23 31.03 2.23
N ALA A 477 -19.18 30.25 1.95
CA ALA A 477 -18.52 30.27 0.65
C ALA A 477 -19.17 29.31 -0.37
N GLN A 478 -20.16 28.52 0.07
CA GLN A 478 -20.89 27.56 -0.77
C GLN A 478 -22.32 28.01 -1.10
N ASP A 479 -22.83 29.03 -0.40
CA ASP A 479 -24.05 29.79 -0.71
C ASP A 479 -23.71 30.98 -1.63
#